data_AF-W9SMW6-F1
#
_entry.id   AF-W9SMW6-F1
#
_cell.length_a   1.000
_cell.length_b   1.000
_cell.length_c   1.000
_cell.angle_alpha   90.00
_cell.angle_beta   90.00
_cell.angle_gamma   90.00
#
_symmetry.space_group_name_H-M   'P 1'
#
loop_
_entity.id
_entity.type
_entity.pdbx_description
1 polymer ?
#
loop_
_entity_poly.entity_id
_entity_poly.type
_entity_poly.pdbx_seq_one_letter_code
_entity_poly.pdbx_strand_id
1 'polypeptide(L)'
;MRKLKLKGLKRGGLRVLLAVLIFVIEGTTHYNDFHQPNFPGASIKKGGPREPWHDVHCGLEGPVAWDVLYNFEQRWKRQVGNRFLIPLNKLNKILIHPTSTTISSSDDTENWYLQLFRFIDGGVVSGFPKNHTDAAEIRLVTGKNNVIDRSIQDAYIHAIRRAKNFIYIKNQYFLESSFGWRSSDIKVQDINALHLIPKELSLKIINKIEARQRFCVYIVIPMWPERIPESSSVQAKLD
;
A
#
# COMPACT_ATOMS: atom_id res chain seq x y z
N MET A 1 2.90 0.16 -26.00
CA MET A 1 1.93 -0.05 -24.91
C MET A 1 1.43 -1.49 -24.93
N ARG A 2 2.03 -2.42 -24.18
CA ARG A 2 1.46 -3.77 -24.00
C ARG A 2 0.64 -3.77 -22.72
N LYS A 3 -0.68 -3.63 -22.84
CA LYS A 3 -1.60 -3.90 -21.72
C LYS A 3 -1.42 -5.38 -21.36
N LEU A 4 -0.83 -5.67 -20.20
CA LEU A 4 -0.89 -7.02 -19.66
C LEU A 4 -2.34 -7.25 -19.21
N LYS A 5 -3.17 -7.80 -20.10
CA LYS A 5 -4.49 -8.32 -19.72
C LYS A 5 -4.24 -9.55 -18.85
N LEU A 6 -4.37 -9.40 -17.54
CA LEU A 6 -4.42 -10.53 -16.61
C LEU A 6 -5.74 -11.26 -16.86
N LYS A 7 -5.72 -12.26 -17.77
CA LYS A 7 -6.85 -13.18 -17.94
C LYS A 7 -7.11 -13.87 -16.60
N GLY A 8 -8.27 -13.63 -16.01
CA GLY A 8 -8.67 -14.22 -14.75
C GLY A 8 -8.65 -15.75 -14.84
N LEU A 9 -7.76 -16.40 -14.09
CA LEU A 9 -7.87 -17.84 -13.84
C LEU A 9 -9.18 -18.08 -13.08
N LYS A 10 -10.05 -18.97 -13.56
CA LYS A 10 -11.37 -19.25 -12.94
C LYS A 10 -11.22 -19.86 -11.53
N ARG A 11 -11.90 -19.26 -10.53
CA ARG A 11 -12.49 -19.86 -9.29
C ARG A 11 -12.49 -18.89 -8.09
N GLY A 12 -13.66 -18.31 -7.80
CA GLY A 12 -14.37 -18.35 -6.51
C GLY A 12 -13.72 -17.88 -5.20
N GLY A 13 -12.71 -17.02 -5.20
CA GLY A 13 -12.15 -16.48 -3.94
C GLY A 13 -11.97 -14.97 -4.02
N LEU A 14 -12.22 -14.26 -2.91
CA LEU A 14 -11.90 -12.85 -2.74
C LEU A 14 -10.41 -12.61 -3.03
N ARG A 15 -10.12 -12.00 -4.18
CA ARG A 15 -8.76 -11.63 -4.60
C ARG A 15 -8.50 -10.21 -4.16
N VAL A 16 -7.63 -10.03 -3.18
CA VAL A 16 -6.99 -8.72 -3.00
C VAL A 16 -5.81 -8.71 -3.95
N LEU A 17 -6.02 -8.06 -5.09
CA LEU A 17 -4.96 -7.76 -6.04
C LEU A 17 -4.41 -6.37 -5.68
N LEU A 18 -3.21 -6.33 -5.10
CA LEU A 18 -2.36 -5.16 -5.26
C LEU A 18 -1.71 -5.35 -6.64
N ALA A 19 -2.08 -4.51 -7.61
CA ALA A 19 -1.72 -4.67 -9.03
C ALA A 19 -0.19 -4.75 -9.22
N VAL A 20 0.31 -5.09 -10.41
CA VAL A 20 1.74 -4.94 -10.75
C VAL A 20 1.80 -4.38 -12.16
N LEU A 21 2.38 -3.20 -12.34
CA LEU A 21 2.65 -2.60 -13.65
C LEU A 21 4.17 -2.46 -13.82
N ILE A 22 4.78 -3.30 -14.65
CA ILE A 22 6.21 -3.19 -14.97
C ILE A 22 6.35 -2.30 -16.20
N PHE A 23 7.02 -1.16 -16.06
CA PHE A 23 7.45 -0.35 -17.19
C PHE A 23 8.87 -0.77 -17.58
N VAL A 24 9.04 -1.28 -18.80
CA VAL A 24 10.34 -1.39 -19.46
C VAL A 24 10.40 -0.25 -20.46
N ILE A 25 11.37 0.66 -20.31
CA ILE A 25 11.50 1.85 -21.15
C ILE A 25 12.89 1.82 -21.82
N GLU A 26 12.91 1.93 -23.16
CA GLU A 26 14.11 1.88 -23.99
C GLU A 26 14.81 3.25 -24.10
N GLY A 27 16.14 3.23 -23.91
CA GLY A 27 17.16 4.00 -24.64
C GLY A 27 17.21 5.54 -24.60
N THR A 28 16.09 6.27 -24.76
CA THR A 28 16.12 7.69 -25.17
C THR A 28 15.33 8.65 -24.28
N THR A 29 14.50 8.16 -23.36
CA THR A 29 13.56 8.99 -22.57
C THR A 29 14.17 9.71 -21.36
N HIS A 30 15.40 9.37 -20.96
CA HIS A 30 15.94 9.77 -19.64
C HIS A 30 17.02 10.85 -19.68
N TYR A 31 17.29 11.46 -20.85
CA TYR A 31 18.30 12.51 -20.95
C TYR A 31 17.97 13.72 -20.06
N ASN A 32 16.70 14.12 -20.02
CA ASN A 32 16.19 15.20 -19.17
C ASN A 32 15.57 14.69 -17.85
N ASP A 33 15.69 13.39 -17.56
CA ASP A 33 15.10 12.71 -16.41
C ASP A 33 16.10 11.68 -15.85
N PHE A 34 17.33 12.15 -15.57
CA PHE A 34 18.37 11.31 -14.99
C PHE A 34 18.25 11.33 -13.46
N HIS A 35 17.94 10.17 -12.88
CA HIS A 35 17.80 9.98 -11.44
C HIS A 35 18.86 8.98 -10.94
N GLN A 36 19.72 9.42 -10.02
CA GLN A 36 20.73 8.58 -9.36
C GLN A 36 21.15 9.22 -8.02
N PRO A 37 20.37 9.00 -6.94
CA PRO A 37 20.62 9.59 -5.62
C PRO A 37 21.61 8.79 -4.76
N ASN A 38 22.05 7.61 -5.22
CA ASN A 38 22.91 6.72 -4.43
C ASN A 38 24.40 7.11 -4.54
N PHE A 39 24.78 7.89 -5.57
CA PHE A 39 26.15 8.34 -5.77
C PHE A 39 26.26 9.88 -5.67
N PRO A 40 27.11 10.41 -4.76
CA PRO A 40 27.35 11.84 -4.67
C PRO A 40 27.80 12.45 -6.01
N GLY A 41 27.10 13.48 -6.47
CA GLY A 41 27.45 14.19 -7.70
C GLY A 41 27.20 13.40 -8.99
N ALA A 42 26.35 12.37 -8.97
CA ALA A 42 25.86 11.70 -10.18
C ALA A 42 25.18 12.70 -11.12
N SER A 43 25.42 12.57 -12.42
CA SER A 43 24.77 13.40 -13.44
C SER A 43 24.85 12.72 -14.80
N ILE A 44 23.91 13.03 -15.70
CA ILE A 44 23.90 12.50 -17.07
C ILE A 44 25.22 12.78 -17.83
N LYS A 45 25.88 13.92 -17.56
CA LYS A 45 27.17 14.29 -18.18
C LYS A 45 28.31 13.36 -17.77
N LYS A 46 28.22 12.73 -16.59
CA LYS A 46 29.19 11.76 -16.08
C LYS A 46 28.85 10.32 -16.50
N GLY A 47 27.77 10.12 -17.26
CA GLY A 47 27.28 8.80 -17.67
C GLY A 47 26.38 8.13 -16.64
N GLY A 48 26.06 6.86 -16.89
CA GLY A 48 25.27 6.01 -16.02
C GLY A 48 26.08 5.30 -14.92
N PRO A 49 25.45 4.37 -14.17
CA PRO A 49 24.06 3.95 -14.33
C PRO A 49 23.07 4.95 -13.69
N ARG A 50 21.93 5.18 -14.33
CA ARG A 50 20.75 5.74 -13.62
C ARG A 50 20.19 4.68 -12.66
N GLU A 51 19.36 5.09 -11.72
CA GLU A 51 18.53 4.17 -10.95
C GLU A 51 17.25 3.85 -11.75
N PRO A 52 17.04 2.60 -12.21
CA PRO A 52 15.78 2.20 -12.84
C PRO A 52 14.66 2.20 -11.79
N TRP A 53 13.47 2.65 -12.18
CA TRP A 53 12.32 2.72 -11.27
C TRP A 53 11.38 1.53 -11.51
N HIS A 54 11.49 0.50 -10.68
CA HIS A 54 10.55 -0.63 -10.67
C HIS A 54 9.46 -0.38 -9.63
N ASP A 55 8.25 -0.09 -10.09
CA ASP A 55 7.12 0.27 -9.20
C ASP A 55 5.82 -0.36 -9.68
N VAL A 56 4.73 -0.07 -8.98
CA VAL A 56 3.40 -0.59 -9.20
C VAL A 56 2.39 0.53 -9.05
N HIS A 57 1.45 0.60 -9.99
CA HIS A 57 0.30 1.49 -9.87
C HIS A 57 -1.00 0.79 -10.32
N CYS A 58 -2.13 1.41 -10.05
CA CYS A 58 -3.42 0.97 -10.57
C CYS A 58 -4.28 2.17 -10.97
N GLY A 59 -5.13 1.98 -11.98
CA GLY A 59 -6.27 2.87 -12.25
C GLY A 59 -7.50 2.29 -11.57
N LEU A 60 -8.30 3.15 -10.94
CA LEU A 60 -9.52 2.76 -10.23
C LEU A 60 -10.73 3.39 -10.91
N GLU A 61 -11.70 2.55 -11.26
CA GLU A 61 -12.94 2.95 -11.92
C GLU A 61 -14.14 2.48 -11.10
N GLY A 62 -15.29 3.17 -11.26
CA GLY A 62 -16.51 2.87 -10.53
C GLY A 62 -16.57 3.47 -9.12
N PRO A 63 -17.38 2.89 -8.21
CA PRO A 63 -17.65 3.48 -6.89
C PRO A 63 -16.40 3.78 -6.06
N VAL A 64 -15.38 2.91 -6.12
CA VAL A 64 -14.14 3.08 -5.34
C VAL A 64 -13.37 4.35 -5.69
N ALA A 65 -13.54 4.92 -6.89
CA ALA A 65 -12.92 6.19 -7.25
C ALA A 65 -13.45 7.35 -6.38
N TRP A 66 -14.70 7.27 -5.94
CA TRP A 66 -15.30 8.22 -5.01
C TRP A 66 -14.72 8.11 -3.61
N ASP A 67 -14.34 6.91 -3.16
CA ASP A 67 -13.65 6.73 -1.87
C ASP A 67 -12.28 7.42 -1.88
N VAL A 68 -11.57 7.38 -3.01
CA VAL A 68 -10.30 8.08 -3.21
C VAL A 68 -10.50 9.60 -3.20
N LEU A 69 -11.53 10.09 -3.89
CA LEU A 69 -11.92 11.51 -3.84
C LEU A 69 -12.27 11.94 -2.42
N TYR A 70 -13.06 11.15 -1.71
CA TYR A 70 -13.45 11.44 -0.33
C TYR A 70 -12.24 11.52 0.59
N ASN A 71 -11.27 10.61 0.45
CA ASN A 71 -9.99 10.71 1.15
C ASN A 71 -9.25 12.03 0.86
N PHE A 72 -9.21 12.48 -0.40
CA PHE A 72 -8.62 13.76 -0.77
C PHE A 72 -9.36 14.93 -0.10
N GLU A 73 -10.69 14.96 -0.16
CA GLU A 73 -11.48 16.04 0.45
C GLU A 73 -11.31 16.11 1.96
N GLN A 74 -11.27 14.97 2.65
CA GLN A 74 -11.05 14.92 4.10
C GLN A 74 -9.72 15.59 4.49
N ARG A 75 -8.65 15.32 3.72
CA ARG A 75 -7.33 15.91 3.95
C ARG A 75 -7.32 17.40 3.60
N TRP A 76 -7.89 17.73 2.45
CA TRP A 76 -7.96 19.12 1.99
C TRP A 76 -8.71 20.01 2.97
N LYS A 77 -9.89 19.58 3.44
CA LYS A 77 -10.69 20.32 4.44
C LYS A 77 -9.92 20.55 5.73
N ARG A 78 -9.11 19.58 6.16
CA ARG A 78 -8.29 19.72 7.37
C ARG A 78 -7.14 20.70 7.21
N GLN A 79 -6.44 20.66 6.07
CA GLN A 79 -5.19 21.40 5.87
C GLN A 79 -5.38 22.77 5.20
N VAL A 80 -6.41 22.91 4.36
CA VAL A 80 -6.68 24.09 3.53
C VAL A 80 -8.05 24.71 3.85
N GLY A 81 -8.97 23.94 4.43
CA GLY A 81 -10.37 24.34 4.63
C GLY A 81 -11.24 24.08 3.41
N ASN A 82 -12.39 24.75 3.32
CA ASN A 82 -13.37 24.54 2.24
C ASN A 82 -13.04 25.29 0.94
N ARG A 83 -11.83 25.83 0.80
CA ARG A 83 -11.43 26.62 -0.38
C ARG A 83 -11.19 25.70 -1.56
N PHE A 84 -11.61 26.08 -2.76
CA PHE A 84 -11.32 25.40 -4.03
C PHE A 84 -11.89 23.97 -4.20
N LEU A 85 -12.50 23.38 -3.17
CA LEU A 85 -13.25 22.14 -3.34
C LEU A 85 -14.49 22.40 -4.16
N ILE A 86 -14.73 21.54 -5.16
CA ILE A 86 -15.96 21.56 -5.94
C ILE A 86 -17.08 21.09 -5.00
N PRO A 87 -18.09 21.94 -4.71
CA PRO A 87 -19.18 21.53 -3.84
C PRO A 87 -19.92 20.32 -4.43
N LEU A 88 -20.30 19.37 -3.57
CA LEU A 88 -20.95 18.13 -3.99
C LEU A 88 -22.21 18.41 -4.83
N ASN A 89 -23.01 19.43 -4.48
CA ASN A 89 -24.19 19.81 -5.26
C ASN A 89 -23.87 20.27 -6.71
N LYS A 90 -22.69 20.82 -6.99
CA LYS A 90 -22.23 21.12 -8.35
C LYS A 90 -21.70 19.86 -9.02
N LEU A 91 -20.98 19.03 -8.28
CA LEU A 91 -20.46 17.76 -8.76
C LEU A 91 -21.60 16.83 -9.21
N ASN A 92 -22.69 16.76 -8.45
CA ASN A 92 -23.89 15.95 -8.75
C ASN A 92 -24.62 16.39 -10.03
N LYS A 93 -24.40 17.63 -10.49
CA LYS A 93 -24.96 18.12 -11.76
C LYS A 93 -24.12 17.70 -12.97
N ILE A 94 -22.88 17.29 -12.75
CA ILE A 94 -21.88 17.02 -13.79
C ILE A 94 -21.53 15.52 -13.84
N LEU A 95 -21.54 14.84 -12.70
CA LEU A 95 -21.14 13.44 -12.55
C LEU A 95 -22.33 12.53 -12.29
N ILE A 96 -22.28 11.35 -12.89
CA ILE A 96 -23.17 10.24 -12.59
C ILE A 96 -22.70 9.61 -11.27
N HIS A 97 -23.56 9.59 -10.26
CA HIS A 97 -23.26 8.89 -9.02
C HIS A 97 -23.16 7.38 -9.24
N PRO A 98 -22.33 6.69 -8.43
CA PRO A 98 -22.26 5.24 -8.48
C PRO A 98 -23.65 4.68 -8.16
N THR A 99 -24.33 4.20 -9.18
CA THR A 99 -25.61 3.50 -9.06
C THR A 99 -25.29 2.01 -9.03
N SER A 100 -25.95 1.24 -8.15
CA SER A 100 -25.78 -0.22 -8.05
C SER A 100 -26.11 -0.98 -9.36
N THR A 101 -26.60 -0.27 -10.37
CA THR A 101 -27.15 -0.80 -11.62
C THR A 101 -26.13 -1.01 -12.74
N THR A 102 -24.86 -0.62 -12.58
CA THR A 102 -23.80 -0.92 -13.57
C THR A 102 -23.09 -2.25 -13.31
N ILE A 103 -23.70 -3.17 -12.57
CA ILE A 103 -23.29 -4.57 -12.61
C ILE A 103 -23.70 -5.05 -14.01
N SER A 104 -22.74 -5.01 -14.94
CA SER A 104 -22.84 -5.73 -16.20
C SER A 104 -23.33 -7.14 -15.89
N SER A 105 -24.27 -7.64 -16.70
CA SER A 105 -24.93 -8.96 -16.57
C SER A 105 -24.04 -9.98 -15.86
N SER A 106 -24.60 -10.77 -14.94
CA SER A 106 -23.92 -11.71 -14.02
C SER A 106 -22.86 -12.67 -14.61
N ASP A 107 -22.62 -12.62 -15.91
CA ASP A 107 -21.60 -13.34 -16.68
C ASP A 107 -20.34 -12.51 -17.01
N ASP A 108 -20.26 -11.23 -16.64
CA ASP A 108 -19.07 -10.42 -16.92
C ASP A 108 -17.91 -10.78 -15.97
N THR A 109 -16.97 -11.57 -16.51
CA THR A 109 -15.79 -12.06 -15.79
C THR A 109 -14.76 -10.98 -15.46
N GLU A 110 -14.95 -9.75 -15.94
CA GLU A 110 -14.04 -8.62 -15.73
C GLU A 110 -14.49 -7.70 -14.57
N ASN A 111 -15.54 -8.07 -13.83
CA ASN A 111 -16.00 -7.31 -12.66
C ASN A 111 -15.10 -7.51 -11.43
N TRP A 112 -14.81 -6.41 -10.72
CA TRP A 112 -13.96 -6.38 -9.52
C TRP A 112 -14.69 -5.85 -8.29
N TYR A 113 -14.54 -6.54 -7.16
CA TYR A 113 -14.88 -5.99 -5.85
C TYR A 113 -13.65 -5.32 -5.26
N LEU A 114 -13.73 -4.01 -5.05
CA LEU A 114 -12.63 -3.20 -4.55
C LEU A 114 -13.02 -2.54 -3.23
N GLN A 115 -12.06 -2.46 -2.31
CA GLN A 115 -12.19 -1.77 -1.03
C GLN A 115 -10.95 -0.92 -0.83
N LEU A 116 -11.15 0.36 -0.50
CA LEU A 116 -10.07 1.28 -0.18
C LEU A 116 -9.63 1.10 1.28
N PHE A 117 -8.32 1.11 1.51
CA PHE A 117 -7.71 1.06 2.84
C PHE A 117 -6.70 2.19 2.98
N ARG A 118 -6.49 2.67 4.21
CA ARG A 118 -5.58 3.79 4.50
C ARG A 118 -4.79 3.57 5.79
N PHE A 119 -3.76 4.38 5.95
CA PHE A 119 -3.08 4.63 7.21
C PHE A 119 -3.02 6.15 7.40
N ILE A 120 -3.86 6.69 8.29
CA ILE A 120 -4.04 8.14 8.44
C ILE A 120 -4.63 8.47 9.82
N ASP A 121 -4.22 9.59 10.41
CA ASP A 121 -4.73 10.03 11.72
C ASP A 121 -5.60 11.28 11.63
N GLY A 122 -6.48 11.47 12.63
CA GLY A 122 -7.41 12.59 12.74
C GLY A 122 -6.76 13.98 12.81
N GLY A 123 -5.44 14.06 12.99
CA GLY A 123 -4.67 15.29 12.87
C GLY A 123 -4.65 15.83 11.45
N VAL A 124 -4.72 14.96 10.43
CA VAL A 124 -4.57 15.32 9.01
C VAL A 124 -5.84 15.12 8.19
N VAL A 125 -6.95 14.69 8.80
CA VAL A 125 -8.26 14.58 8.15
C VAL A 125 -9.37 15.29 8.93
N SER A 126 -10.38 15.75 8.21
CA SER A 126 -11.64 16.21 8.78
C SER A 126 -12.66 15.08 8.80
N GLY A 127 -13.52 15.04 9.83
CA GLY A 127 -14.68 14.14 9.87
C GLY A 127 -14.45 12.80 10.58
N PHE A 128 -13.27 12.58 11.17
CA PHE A 128 -13.11 11.47 12.12
C PHE A 128 -13.92 11.72 13.40
N PRO A 129 -14.49 10.66 14.01
CA PRO A 129 -15.16 10.75 15.29
C PRO A 129 -14.19 11.24 16.38
N LYS A 130 -14.73 11.94 17.38
CA LYS A 130 -13.94 12.52 18.48
C LYS A 130 -13.88 11.62 19.71
N ASN A 131 -14.90 10.81 19.92
CA ASN A 131 -15.05 9.88 21.04
C ASN A 131 -14.57 8.48 20.65
N HIS A 132 -14.12 7.73 21.66
CA HIS A 132 -13.55 6.39 21.47
C HIS A 132 -14.58 5.36 20.99
N THR A 133 -15.83 5.47 21.42
CA THR A 133 -16.91 4.53 21.06
C THR A 133 -17.21 4.59 19.57
N ASP A 134 -17.53 5.78 19.03
CA ASP A 134 -17.85 5.93 17.61
C ASP A 134 -16.63 5.59 16.73
N ALA A 135 -15.41 5.91 17.19
CA ALA A 135 -14.18 5.49 16.52
C ALA A 135 -14.08 3.96 16.40
N ALA A 136 -14.37 3.23 17.48
CA ALA A 136 -14.33 1.76 17.48
C ALA A 136 -15.42 1.14 16.59
N GLU A 137 -16.63 1.74 16.53
CA GLU A 137 -17.73 1.29 15.67
C GLU A 137 -17.35 1.30 14.19
N ILE A 138 -16.59 2.30 13.75
CA ILE A 138 -16.04 2.37 12.38
C ILE A 138 -14.62 1.80 12.26
N ARG A 139 -14.20 0.97 13.23
CA ARG A 139 -12.93 0.21 13.24
C ARG A 139 -11.66 1.10 13.22
N LEU A 140 -11.77 2.33 13.71
CA LEU A 140 -10.61 3.17 13.97
C LEU A 140 -10.06 2.88 15.37
N VAL A 141 -8.77 3.10 15.55
CA VAL A 141 -8.11 2.94 16.86
C VAL A 141 -7.79 4.30 17.47
N THR A 142 -7.87 4.43 18.78
CA THR A 142 -7.46 5.68 19.43
C THR A 142 -5.96 5.66 19.73
N GLY A 143 -5.22 6.60 19.17
CA GLY A 143 -3.84 6.90 19.57
C GLY A 143 -3.78 7.86 20.76
N LYS A 144 -2.58 8.37 21.06
CA LYS A 144 -2.36 9.28 22.20
C LYS A 144 -3.18 10.58 22.10
N ASN A 145 -3.23 11.16 20.90
CA ASN A 145 -3.85 12.47 20.66
C ASN A 145 -4.98 12.43 19.61
N ASN A 146 -4.94 11.46 18.68
CA ASN A 146 -5.84 11.39 17.54
C ASN A 146 -6.38 9.97 17.36
N VAL A 147 -7.56 9.87 16.74
CA VAL A 147 -8.07 8.63 16.17
C VAL A 147 -7.26 8.29 14.91
N ILE A 148 -6.94 7.01 14.72
CA ILE A 148 -6.08 6.49 13.65
C ILE A 148 -6.85 5.45 12.85
N ASP A 149 -6.88 5.63 11.53
CA ASP A 149 -7.20 4.58 10.57
C ASP A 149 -5.94 3.78 10.29
N ARG A 150 -6.00 2.47 10.55
CA ARG A 150 -4.92 1.51 10.31
C ARG A 150 -5.37 0.38 9.37
N SER A 151 -6.39 0.64 8.57
CA SER A 151 -7.05 -0.36 7.74
C SER A 151 -6.13 -1.00 6.69
N ILE A 152 -5.02 -0.35 6.29
CA ILE A 152 -3.97 -1.00 5.47
C ILE A 152 -3.38 -2.20 6.23
N GLN A 153 -2.97 -2.04 7.48
CA GLN A 153 -2.37 -3.12 8.26
C GLN A 153 -3.38 -4.26 8.42
N ASP A 154 -4.63 -3.93 8.74
CA ASP A 154 -5.69 -4.92 8.93
C ASP A 154 -5.97 -5.69 7.63
N ALA A 155 -6.00 -5.00 6.48
CA ALA A 155 -6.17 -5.63 5.18
C ALA A 155 -5.04 -6.62 4.85
N TYR A 156 -3.78 -6.26 5.15
CA TYR A 156 -2.63 -7.16 5.01
C TYR A 156 -2.77 -8.39 5.92
N ILE A 157 -3.08 -8.21 7.21
CA ILE A 157 -3.30 -9.31 8.16
C ILE A 157 -4.38 -10.26 7.63
N HIS A 158 -5.53 -9.73 7.23
CA HIS A 158 -6.62 -10.53 6.67
C HIS A 158 -6.23 -11.26 5.38
N ALA A 159 -5.46 -10.62 4.50
CA ALA A 159 -4.96 -11.23 3.27
C ALA A 159 -4.01 -12.40 3.54
N ILE A 160 -3.08 -12.24 4.49
CA ILE A 160 -2.13 -13.28 4.89
C ILE A 160 -2.87 -14.46 5.52
N ARG A 161 -3.75 -14.19 6.49
CA ARG A 161 -4.47 -15.23 7.22
C ARG A 161 -5.33 -16.10 6.30
N ARG A 162 -5.98 -15.51 5.28
CA ARG A 162 -6.80 -16.27 4.32
C ARG A 162 -6.01 -16.95 3.19
N ALA A 163 -4.72 -16.64 3.01
CA ALA A 163 -3.92 -17.19 1.92
C ALA A 163 -3.86 -18.73 2.00
N LYS A 164 -4.00 -19.42 0.86
CA LYS A 164 -4.01 -20.90 0.82
C LYS A 164 -2.79 -21.50 0.17
N ASN A 165 -2.21 -20.83 -0.82
CA ASN A 165 -1.22 -21.40 -1.74
C ASN A 165 0.13 -20.68 -1.68
N PHE A 166 0.15 -19.37 -1.93
CA PHE A 166 1.38 -18.58 -1.84
C PHE A 166 1.06 -17.11 -1.56
N ILE A 167 2.09 -16.36 -1.17
CA ILE A 167 2.09 -14.91 -1.04
C ILE A 167 3.28 -14.36 -1.83
N TYR A 168 3.05 -13.27 -2.56
CA TYR A 168 4.08 -12.55 -3.30
C TYR A 168 4.05 -11.08 -2.88
N ILE A 169 5.17 -10.57 -2.40
CA ILE A 169 5.30 -9.19 -1.90
C ILE A 169 6.42 -8.51 -2.69
N LYS A 170 6.11 -7.36 -3.27
CA LYS A 170 7.08 -6.34 -3.69
C LYS A 170 6.89 -5.15 -2.77
N ASN A 171 7.92 -4.76 -2.03
CA ASN A 171 7.83 -3.59 -1.17
C ASN A 171 9.19 -2.89 -1.06
N GLN A 172 9.19 -1.58 -0.81
CA GLN A 172 10.43 -0.82 -0.63
C GLN A 172 11.10 -1.16 0.70
N TYR A 173 10.32 -1.52 1.72
CA TYR A 173 10.78 -1.87 3.05
C TYR A 173 10.16 -3.19 3.52
N PHE A 174 10.89 -3.93 4.35
CA PHE A 174 10.40 -5.15 4.99
C PHE A 174 11.01 -5.30 6.39
N LEU A 175 10.65 -4.39 7.31
CA LEU A 175 11.18 -4.32 8.67
C LEU A 175 10.06 -3.98 9.64
N GLU A 176 9.53 -4.97 10.35
CA GLU A 176 8.45 -4.80 11.33
C GLU A 176 8.46 -5.97 12.34
N SER A 177 7.44 -6.05 13.20
CA SER A 177 7.27 -7.06 14.24
C SER A 177 8.43 -7.11 15.23
N SER A 178 8.94 -5.93 15.64
CA SER A 178 10.11 -5.83 16.50
C SER A 178 9.96 -6.57 17.81
N PHE A 179 8.75 -6.66 18.37
CA PHE A 179 8.45 -7.44 19.58
C PHE A 179 8.86 -8.93 19.51
N GLY A 180 9.08 -9.48 18.31
CA GLY A 180 9.55 -10.85 18.09
C GLY A 180 11.05 -10.97 17.77
N TRP A 181 11.79 -9.87 17.72
CA TRP A 181 13.22 -9.88 17.39
C TRP A 181 14.05 -10.44 18.55
N ARG A 182 15.14 -11.12 18.20
CA ARG A 182 16.14 -11.59 19.16
C ARG A 182 17.40 -10.75 18.96
N SER A 183 17.77 -9.96 19.97
CA SER A 183 19.02 -9.22 19.96
C SER A 183 19.57 -9.10 21.37
N SER A 184 20.90 -9.20 21.49
CA SER A 184 21.66 -8.92 22.71
C SER A 184 22.06 -7.44 22.84
N ASP A 185 22.07 -6.72 21.72
CA ASP A 185 22.76 -5.43 21.61
C ASP A 185 21.79 -4.25 21.59
N ILE A 186 20.50 -4.51 21.34
CA ILE A 186 19.44 -3.50 21.36
C ILE A 186 18.34 -3.85 22.36
N LYS A 187 17.80 -2.82 23.00
CA LYS A 187 16.57 -2.94 23.79
C LYS A 187 15.37 -2.93 22.84
N VAL A 188 14.91 -4.14 22.47
CA VAL A 188 13.86 -4.37 21.48
C VAL A 188 12.56 -3.57 21.73
N GLN A 189 12.23 -3.31 23.00
CA GLN A 189 11.06 -2.52 23.39
C GLN A 189 11.13 -1.07 22.89
N ASP A 190 12.34 -0.53 22.70
CA ASP A 190 12.54 0.86 22.30
C ASP A 190 12.43 1.04 20.76
N ILE A 191 12.45 -0.06 19.99
CA ILE A 191 12.35 -0.03 18.51
C ILE A 191 10.95 0.36 18.04
N ASN A 192 9.91 -0.10 18.75
CA ASN A 192 8.51 0.25 18.50
C ASN A 192 7.98 -0.01 17.07
N ALA A 193 8.59 -0.91 16.29
CA ALA A 193 8.11 -1.34 14.97
C ALA A 193 7.07 -2.47 15.11
N LEU A 194 5.92 -2.15 15.69
CA LEU A 194 4.95 -3.12 16.22
C LEU A 194 3.97 -3.70 15.19
N HIS A 195 4.06 -3.32 13.92
CA HIS A 195 3.21 -3.89 12.88
C HIS A 195 3.46 -5.40 12.72
N LEU A 196 2.42 -6.14 12.32
CA LEU A 196 2.36 -7.61 12.45
C LEU A 196 2.77 -8.36 11.17
N ILE A 197 3.14 -7.69 10.09
CA ILE A 197 3.17 -8.32 8.76
C ILE A 197 4.22 -9.44 8.69
N PRO A 198 5.50 -9.25 9.11
CA PRO A 198 6.46 -10.34 9.18
C PRO A 198 6.02 -11.48 10.10
N LYS A 199 5.44 -11.16 11.27
CA LYS A 199 5.01 -12.19 12.22
C LYS A 199 3.85 -13.04 11.66
N GLU A 200 2.84 -12.42 11.07
CA GLU A 200 1.71 -13.12 10.43
C GLU A 200 2.18 -14.03 9.29
N LEU A 201 3.16 -13.59 8.48
CA LEU A 201 3.76 -14.42 7.43
C LEU A 201 4.45 -15.65 8.03
N SER A 202 5.27 -15.47 9.08
CA SER A 202 5.97 -16.57 9.73
C SER A 202 5.01 -17.58 10.35
N LEU A 203 3.98 -17.12 11.07
CA LEU A 203 2.95 -17.96 11.66
C LEU A 203 2.15 -18.69 10.57
N LYS A 204 1.84 -18.02 9.47
CA LYS A 204 1.16 -18.65 8.33
C LYS A 204 1.97 -19.80 7.73
N ILE A 205 3.28 -19.64 7.60
CA ILE A 205 4.19 -20.68 7.11
C ILE A 205 4.22 -21.84 8.10
N ILE A 206 4.38 -21.58 9.41
CA ILE A 206 4.37 -22.60 10.47
C ILE A 206 3.08 -23.43 10.40
N ASN A 207 1.92 -22.77 10.39
CA ASN A 207 0.63 -23.46 10.30
C ASN A 207 0.51 -24.35 9.06
N LYS A 208 1.15 -23.97 7.93
CA LYS A 208 1.15 -24.75 6.70
C LYS A 208 2.12 -25.93 6.75
N ILE A 209 3.28 -25.76 7.39
CA ILE A 209 4.23 -26.85 7.67
C ILE A 209 3.59 -27.90 8.56
N GLU A 210 2.97 -27.49 9.67
CA GLU A 210 2.28 -28.38 10.62
C GLU A 210 1.15 -29.17 9.93
N ALA A 211 0.38 -28.51 9.07
CA ALA A 211 -0.66 -29.15 8.27
C ALA A 211 -0.13 -29.97 7.07
N ARG A 212 1.20 -30.03 6.86
CA ARG A 212 1.84 -30.68 5.69
C ARG A 212 1.30 -30.18 4.35
N GLN A 213 0.96 -28.90 4.27
CA GLN A 213 0.43 -28.26 3.08
C GLN A 213 1.50 -27.41 2.40
N ARG A 214 1.65 -27.57 1.08
CA ARG A 214 2.55 -26.72 0.30
C ARG A 214 2.12 -25.25 0.41
N PHE A 215 3.06 -24.40 0.81
CA PHE A 215 2.87 -22.95 0.87
C PHE A 215 4.20 -22.22 0.66
N CYS A 216 4.20 -21.14 -0.13
CA CYS A 216 5.42 -20.37 -0.41
C CYS A 216 5.18 -18.88 -0.20
N VAL A 217 6.19 -18.18 0.33
CA VAL A 217 6.20 -16.71 0.43
C VAL A 217 7.41 -16.21 -0.32
N TYR A 218 7.19 -15.29 -1.26
CA TYR A 218 8.25 -14.65 -2.04
C TYR A 218 8.23 -13.16 -1.71
N ILE A 219 9.39 -12.61 -1.34
CA ILE A 219 9.54 -11.21 -0.95
C ILE A 219 10.62 -10.61 -1.82
N VAL A 220 10.29 -9.52 -2.51
CA VAL A 220 11.21 -8.75 -3.33
C VAL A 220 11.31 -7.35 -2.71
N ILE A 221 12.51 -7.01 -2.28
CA ILE A 221 12.89 -5.72 -1.72
C ILE A 221 14.03 -5.13 -2.57
N PRO A 222 14.23 -3.80 -2.58
CA PRO A 222 15.41 -3.23 -3.20
C PRO A 222 16.68 -3.74 -2.52
N MET A 223 17.81 -3.66 -3.22
CA MET A 223 19.11 -4.09 -2.68
C MET A 223 19.48 -3.30 -1.41
N TRP A 224 19.15 -2.01 -1.40
CA TRP A 224 19.14 -1.14 -0.23
C TRP A 224 18.08 -0.04 -0.44
N PRO A 225 17.59 0.61 0.64
CA PRO A 225 16.77 1.79 0.52
C PRO A 225 17.49 2.93 -0.23
N GLU A 226 16.82 3.53 -1.21
CA GLU A 226 17.32 4.68 -1.98
C GLU A 226 17.98 5.73 -1.06
N ARG A 227 19.29 5.95 -1.28
CA ARG A 227 20.23 6.94 -0.68
C ARG A 227 21.65 6.36 -0.78
N ILE A 228 22.65 7.14 -0.37
CA ILE A 228 24.03 6.66 -0.24
C ILE A 228 24.03 5.45 0.73
N PRO A 229 24.47 4.26 0.28
CA PRO A 229 24.39 3.03 1.08
C PRO A 229 25.12 3.12 2.42
N GLU A 230 26.25 3.81 2.45
CA GLU A 230 27.08 4.00 3.65
C GLU A 230 26.51 5.04 4.62
N SER A 231 25.42 5.72 4.26
CA SER A 231 24.79 6.67 5.16
C SER A 231 24.18 5.97 6.38
N SER A 232 24.28 6.60 7.54
CA SER A 232 23.71 6.08 8.79
C SER A 232 22.22 5.76 8.67
N SER A 233 21.48 6.53 7.87
CA SER A 233 20.05 6.31 7.63
C SER A 233 19.73 5.04 6.84
N VAL A 234 20.65 4.58 6.00
CA VAL A 234 20.49 3.34 5.23
C VAL A 234 20.97 2.16 6.06
N GLN A 235 22.13 2.29 6.72
CA GLN A 235 22.67 1.25 7.61
C GLN A 235 21.68 0.90 8.73
N ALA A 236 21.08 1.90 9.39
CA ALA A 236 20.07 1.68 10.45
C ALA A 236 18.78 0.96 9.98
N LYS A 237 18.58 0.78 8.66
CA LYS A 237 17.45 0.02 8.11
C LYS A 237 17.85 -1.38 7.63
N LEU A 238 19.15 -1.62 7.45
CA LEU A 238 19.72 -2.88 6.98
C LEU A 238 20.24 -3.74 8.15
N ASP A 239 20.75 -3.09 9.20
CA ASP A 239 21.19 -3.68 10.46
C ASP A 239 20.00 -4.09 11.35
#